data_AF-A0A661YKL1-F1
#
_entry.id   AF-A0A661YKL1-F1
#
_cell.length_a   1.000
_cell.length_b   1.000
_cell.length_c   1.000
_cell.angle_alpha   90.00
_cell.angle_beta   90.00
_cell.angle_gamma   90.00
#
_symmetry.space_group_name_H-M   'P 1'
#
loop_
_entity.id
_entity.type
_entity.pdbx_description
1 polymer ?
#
loop_
_entity_poly.entity_id
_entity_poly.type
_entity_poly.pdbx_seq_one_letter_code
_entity_poly.pdbx_strand_id
1 'polypeptide(L)'
;MLKGLKTIWRMIRFLLKLILYFLIALFLVVTVEYLISPVYIFPEPVAFSGRQLFNPYDGIDSNYWRKGNFQIQSEAWGRVTDGRKNTNEAIDSIYGLLGYDIIATSDYQKINRHGEGSDIYIPVYEHGYGIYKNHHVMIGADKVIWTDYPVFQTMHHKQHMVNILRPTCELVFIAHPKLRLGWASEDMTWLTNYDGIEVLNGYRVSIEHWDAALSAGKNVRILAD
;
A
#
# COMPACT_ATOMS: atom_id res chain seq x y z
N MET A 1 -25.05 18.74 -46.61
CA MET A 1 -24.96 17.65 -45.61
C MET A 1 -23.67 16.82 -45.68
N LEU A 2 -23.25 16.33 -46.86
CA LEU A 2 -22.08 15.43 -47.01
C LEU A 2 -20.69 16.03 -46.66
N LYS A 3 -20.45 17.34 -46.82
CA LYS A 3 -19.17 17.99 -46.48
C LYS A 3 -18.94 18.08 -44.96
N GLY A 4 -19.97 18.41 -44.18
CA GLY A 4 -19.90 18.47 -42.72
C GLY A 4 -19.59 17.11 -42.10
N LEU A 5 -20.20 16.04 -42.64
CA LEU A 5 -19.94 14.66 -42.21
C LEU A 5 -18.48 14.24 -42.44
N LYS A 6 -17.89 14.63 -43.58
CA LYS A 6 -16.46 14.39 -43.88
C LYS A 6 -15.53 15.14 -42.94
N THR A 7 -15.86 16.39 -42.57
CA THR A 7 -15.06 17.17 -41.61
C THR A 7 -15.12 16.57 -40.21
N ILE A 8 -16.31 16.23 -39.72
CA ILE A 8 -16.51 15.57 -38.41
C ILE A 8 -15.70 14.27 -38.35
N TRP A 9 -15.76 13.45 -39.40
CA TRP A 9 -15.03 12.19 -39.42
C TRP A 9 -13.50 12.37 -39.48
N ARG A 10 -12.99 13.42 -40.13
CA ARG A 10 -11.57 13.80 -40.06
C ARG A 10 -11.17 14.20 -38.64
N MET A 11 -12.00 14.96 -37.93
CA MET A 11 -11.76 15.33 -36.53
C MET A 11 -11.75 14.11 -35.61
N ILE A 12 -12.73 13.22 -35.72
CA ILE A 12 -12.78 11.97 -34.95
C ILE A 12 -11.52 11.12 -35.19
N ARG A 13 -11.12 10.93 -36.46
CA ARG A 13 -9.89 10.19 -36.78
C ARG A 13 -8.64 10.83 -36.18
N PHE A 14 -8.57 12.16 -36.19
CA PHE A 14 -7.46 12.88 -35.56
C PHE A 14 -7.44 12.65 -34.05
N LEU A 15 -8.58 12.78 -33.37
CA LEU A 15 -8.71 12.51 -31.94
C LEU A 15 -8.36 11.05 -31.59
N LEU A 16 -8.84 10.08 -32.36
CA LEU A 16 -8.51 8.67 -32.16
C LEU A 16 -7.01 8.40 -32.35
N LYS A 17 -6.35 9.06 -33.31
CA LYS A 17 -4.89 8.97 -33.47
C LYS A 17 -4.15 9.58 -32.27
N LEU A 18 -4.61 10.73 -31.76
CA LEU A 18 -4.02 11.32 -30.56
C LEU A 18 -4.16 10.40 -29.34
N ILE A 19 -5.34 9.82 -29.14
CA ILE A 19 -5.58 8.83 -28.07
C ILE A 19 -4.66 7.63 -28.26
N LEU A 20 -4.54 7.09 -29.48
CA LEU A 20 -3.66 5.97 -29.76
C LEU A 20 -2.19 6.30 -29.46
N TYR A 21 -1.68 7.45 -29.90
CA TYR A 21 -0.30 7.85 -29.61
C TYR A 21 -0.06 8.07 -28.12
N PHE A 22 -1.04 8.63 -27.40
CA PHE A 22 -0.99 8.75 -25.95
C PHE A 22 -0.92 7.37 -25.28
N LEU A 23 -1.76 6.41 -25.70
CA LEU A 23 -1.74 5.04 -25.16
C LEU A 23 -0.42 4.32 -25.47
N ILE A 24 0.15 4.51 -26.66
CA ILE A 24 1.46 3.96 -27.02
C ILE A 24 2.55 4.57 -26.14
N ALA A 25 2.54 5.89 -25.95
CA ALA A 25 3.51 6.55 -25.07
C ALA A 25 3.39 6.05 -23.63
N LEU A 26 2.17 5.91 -23.10
CA LEU A 26 1.93 5.35 -21.77
C LEU A 26 2.43 3.91 -21.67
N PHE A 27 2.14 3.08 -22.67
CA PHE A 27 2.62 1.70 -22.73
C PHE A 27 4.15 1.63 -22.74
N LEU A 28 4.83 2.52 -23.49
CA LEU A 28 6.28 2.60 -23.52
C LEU A 28 6.85 3.01 -22.17
N VAL A 29 6.27 4.01 -21.49
CA VAL A 29 6.69 4.44 -20.16
C VAL A 29 6.60 3.28 -19.16
N VAL A 30 5.45 2.61 -19.11
CA VAL A 30 5.25 1.43 -18.24
C VAL A 30 6.28 0.35 -18.62
N THR A 31 6.44 0.04 -19.90
CA THR A 31 7.40 -0.99 -20.34
C THR A 31 8.83 -0.66 -19.91
N VAL A 32 9.26 0.60 -20.02
CA VAL A 32 10.59 1.03 -19.57
C VAL A 32 10.75 0.82 -18.06
N GLU A 33 9.76 1.19 -17.24
CA GLU A 33 9.77 0.97 -15.79
C GLU A 33 9.96 -0.50 -15.42
N TYR A 34 9.36 -1.42 -16.18
CA TYR A 34 9.58 -2.86 -16.04
C TYR A 34 10.99 -3.28 -16.45
N LEU A 35 11.50 -2.77 -17.57
CA LEU A 35 12.82 -3.17 -18.11
C LEU A 35 13.99 -2.67 -17.26
N ILE A 36 13.84 -1.53 -16.58
CA ILE A 36 14.89 -0.96 -15.72
C ILE A 36 14.78 -1.44 -14.28
N SER A 37 13.79 -2.28 -13.94
CA SER A 37 13.65 -2.79 -12.58
C SER A 37 14.92 -3.53 -12.14
N PRO A 38 15.44 -3.27 -10.93
CA PRO A 38 16.54 -4.05 -10.39
C PRO A 38 16.15 -5.52 -10.21
N VAL A 39 17.14 -6.39 -10.38
CA VAL A 39 17.09 -7.80 -10.01
C VAL A 39 17.82 -7.95 -8.69
N TYR A 40 17.16 -8.58 -7.73
CA TYR A 40 17.67 -8.75 -6.37
C TYR A 40 18.22 -10.15 -6.16
N ILE A 41 19.28 -10.25 -5.38
CA ILE A 41 19.70 -11.50 -4.75
C ILE A 41 19.06 -11.49 -3.36
N PHE A 42 18.18 -12.44 -3.11
CA PHE A 42 17.51 -12.54 -1.81
C PHE A 42 18.38 -13.31 -0.83
N PRO A 43 18.49 -12.84 0.44
CA PRO A 43 19.16 -13.60 1.46
C PRO A 43 18.40 -14.91 1.72
N GLU A 44 19.13 -15.99 2.02
CA GLU A 44 18.50 -17.24 2.40
C GLU A 44 17.66 -17.05 3.68
N PRO A 45 16.41 -17.54 3.70
CA PRO A 45 15.56 -17.51 4.89
C PRO A 45 16.20 -18.36 6.00
N VAL A 46 16.40 -17.75 7.17
CA VAL A 46 16.95 -18.46 8.34
C VAL A 46 15.89 -18.43 9.42
N ALA A 47 15.33 -19.59 9.72
CA ALA A 47 14.34 -19.71 10.79
C ALA A 47 14.89 -19.20 12.12
N PHE A 48 14.01 -18.59 12.93
CA PHE A 48 14.38 -18.18 14.27
C PHE A 48 14.90 -19.40 15.05
N SER A 49 16.06 -19.25 15.68
CA SER A 49 16.69 -20.30 16.46
C SER A 49 17.32 -19.70 17.72
N GLY A 50 17.43 -20.51 18.78
CA GLY A 50 17.94 -20.05 20.06
C GLY A 50 17.32 -20.81 21.21
N ARG A 51 17.78 -20.53 22.43
CA ARG A 51 17.27 -21.16 23.67
C ARG A 51 16.16 -20.37 24.35
N GLN A 52 15.91 -19.14 23.89
CA GLN A 52 14.97 -18.21 24.51
C GLN A 52 14.17 -17.48 23.44
N LEU A 53 12.89 -17.25 23.72
CA LEU A 53 12.04 -16.35 22.95
C LEU A 53 12.06 -14.99 23.66
N PHE A 54 12.46 -13.95 22.94
CA PHE A 54 12.42 -12.58 23.46
C PHE A 54 10.99 -12.05 23.37
N ASN A 55 10.43 -11.63 24.52
CA ASN A 55 9.16 -10.92 24.54
C ASN A 55 9.44 -9.41 24.38
N PRO A 56 9.12 -8.80 23.22
CA PRO A 56 9.38 -7.36 23.01
C PRO A 56 8.51 -6.46 23.88
N TYR A 57 7.52 -7.02 24.57
CA TYR A 57 6.63 -6.30 25.48
C TYR A 57 7.01 -6.48 26.96
N ASP A 58 8.06 -7.24 27.26
CA ASP A 58 8.47 -7.46 28.65
C ASP A 58 8.92 -6.14 29.30
N GLY A 59 8.36 -5.84 30.48
CA GLY A 59 8.61 -4.58 31.19
C GLY A 59 7.98 -3.33 30.58
N ILE A 60 7.16 -3.42 29.52
CA ILE A 60 6.41 -2.26 29.00
C ILE A 60 5.26 -1.91 29.94
N ASP A 61 5.17 -0.64 30.32
CA ASP A 61 4.01 -0.11 31.05
C ASP A 61 2.81 0.03 30.11
N SER A 62 1.79 -0.81 30.34
CA SER A 62 0.57 -0.84 29.55
C SER A 62 -0.27 0.44 29.63
N ASN A 63 -0.03 1.32 30.60
CA ASN A 63 -0.71 2.62 30.68
C ASN A 63 -0.36 3.55 29.49
N TYR A 64 0.75 3.27 28.80
CA TYR A 64 1.15 4.00 27.60
C TYR A 64 0.69 3.33 26.30
N TRP A 65 -0.07 2.23 26.37
CA TRP A 65 -0.63 1.64 25.17
C TRP A 65 -1.62 2.60 24.52
N ARG A 66 -1.58 2.61 23.19
CA ARG A 66 -2.45 3.43 22.36
C ARG A 66 -3.11 2.55 21.33
N LYS A 67 -4.43 2.67 21.21
CA LYS A 67 -5.20 2.00 20.17
C LYS A 67 -5.20 2.87 18.93
N GLY A 68 -4.46 2.44 17.91
CA GLY A 68 -4.32 3.18 16.65
C GLY A 68 -5.02 2.50 15.49
N ASN A 69 -5.68 3.29 14.66
CA ASN A 69 -6.12 2.88 13.33
C ASN A 69 -5.15 3.44 12.29
N PHE A 70 -4.71 2.59 11.36
CA PHE A 70 -3.80 2.97 10.28
C PHE A 70 -4.29 2.53 8.90
N GLN A 71 -5.45 1.88 8.82
CA GLN A 71 -5.99 1.35 7.57
C GLN A 71 -7.47 1.72 7.43
N ILE A 72 -7.73 2.90 6.88
CA ILE A 72 -9.09 3.33 6.52
C ILE A 72 -8.98 4.40 5.44
N GLN A 73 -9.85 4.36 4.44
CA GLN A 73 -9.87 5.36 3.37
C GLN A 73 -11.05 6.33 3.54
N SER A 74 -10.77 7.60 3.30
CA SER A 74 -11.76 8.67 3.19
C SER A 74 -12.10 8.96 1.73
N GLU A 75 -12.98 9.95 1.51
CA GLU A 75 -13.23 10.48 0.18
C GLU A 75 -12.00 11.21 -0.38
N ALA A 76 -11.27 10.50 -1.23
CA ALA A 76 -10.18 11.03 -2.03
C ALA A 76 -10.53 11.04 -3.53
N TRP A 77 -9.74 11.79 -4.31
CA TRP A 77 -9.77 11.76 -5.78
C TRP A 77 -11.14 12.03 -6.41
N GLY A 78 -11.95 12.90 -5.81
CA GLY A 78 -13.31 13.16 -6.30
C GLY A 78 -14.22 11.94 -6.18
N ARG A 79 -14.03 11.11 -5.14
CA ARG A 79 -14.91 9.99 -4.77
C ARG A 79 -14.89 8.79 -5.71
N VAL A 80 -13.78 8.61 -6.44
CA VAL A 80 -13.58 7.46 -7.36
C VAL A 80 -13.02 6.21 -6.68
N THR A 81 -12.50 6.35 -5.45
CA THR A 81 -11.90 5.25 -4.67
C THR A 81 -12.88 4.61 -3.70
N ASP A 82 -12.45 3.56 -2.98
CA ASP A 82 -13.32 2.81 -2.07
C ASP A 82 -13.78 3.61 -0.84
N GLY A 83 -12.98 4.58 -0.37
CA GLY A 83 -13.33 5.49 0.72
C GLY A 83 -14.40 6.55 0.40
N ARG A 84 -14.96 6.58 -0.82
CA ARG A 84 -15.91 7.59 -1.35
C ARG A 84 -17.17 7.89 -0.52
N LYS A 85 -17.45 7.10 0.52
CA LYS A 85 -18.60 7.26 1.42
C LYS A 85 -18.20 7.78 2.80
N ASN A 86 -16.91 7.91 3.09
CA ASN A 86 -16.39 8.29 4.39
C ASN A 86 -15.77 9.69 4.31
N THR A 87 -16.28 10.65 5.09
CA THR A 87 -15.54 11.91 5.31
C THR A 87 -14.52 11.71 6.43
N ASN A 88 -13.48 12.55 6.48
CA ASN A 88 -12.51 12.45 7.57
C ASN A 88 -13.16 12.71 8.93
N GLU A 89 -14.11 13.64 9.01
CA GLU A 89 -14.83 13.97 10.24
C GLU A 89 -15.70 12.79 10.71
N ALA A 90 -16.28 12.03 9.78
CA ALA A 90 -17.05 10.84 10.13
C ALA A 90 -16.14 9.71 10.64
N ILE A 91 -14.97 9.52 10.02
CA ILE A 91 -13.96 8.57 10.49
C ILE A 91 -13.51 8.96 11.91
N ASP A 92 -13.10 10.21 12.11
CA ASP A 92 -12.65 10.74 13.40
C ASP A 92 -13.73 10.55 14.49
N SER A 93 -14.97 10.94 14.19
CA SER A 93 -16.08 10.78 15.13
C SER A 93 -16.35 9.32 15.49
N ILE A 94 -16.38 8.40 14.52
CA ILE A 94 -16.68 6.99 14.77
C ILE A 94 -15.54 6.32 15.55
N TYR A 95 -14.30 6.51 15.12
CA TYR A 95 -13.16 5.90 15.78
C TYR A 95 -12.92 6.49 17.19
N GLY A 96 -13.20 7.78 17.39
CA GLY A 96 -13.23 8.38 18.71
C GLY A 96 -14.26 7.74 19.63
N LEU A 97 -15.47 7.45 19.14
CA LEU A 97 -16.50 6.71 19.88
C LEU A 97 -16.10 5.26 20.18
N LEU A 98 -15.27 4.63 19.33
CA LEU A 98 -14.72 3.29 19.52
C LEU A 98 -13.46 3.25 20.41
N GLY A 99 -13.09 4.39 21.00
CA GLY A 99 -11.96 4.52 21.94
C GLY A 99 -10.60 4.36 21.28
N TYR A 100 -10.43 4.80 20.04
CA TYR A 100 -9.12 4.90 19.41
C TYR A 100 -8.42 6.19 19.85
N ASP A 101 -7.14 6.08 20.20
CA ASP A 101 -6.30 7.21 20.58
C ASP A 101 -5.62 7.86 19.37
N ILE A 102 -5.38 7.07 18.32
CA ILE A 102 -4.74 7.51 17.07
C ILE A 102 -5.65 7.11 15.92
N ILE A 103 -6.04 8.10 15.11
CA ILE A 103 -6.95 7.91 13.98
C ILE A 103 -6.24 8.42 12.73
N ALA A 104 -5.56 7.52 12.04
CA ALA A 104 -4.90 7.84 10.77
C ALA A 104 -5.70 7.28 9.59
N THR A 105 -5.80 8.08 8.53
CA THR A 105 -6.49 7.74 7.28
C THR A 105 -5.47 7.46 6.18
N SER A 106 -5.52 6.28 5.57
CA SER A 106 -4.60 5.78 4.56
C SER A 106 -5.17 5.92 3.13
N ASP A 107 -5.48 7.15 2.69
CA ASP A 107 -6.02 7.35 1.33
C ASP A 107 -5.07 6.83 0.24
N TYR A 108 -5.62 6.25 -0.84
CA TYR A 108 -4.82 5.74 -1.96
C TYR A 108 -3.94 6.83 -2.56
N GLN A 109 -2.63 6.60 -2.60
CA GLN A 109 -1.62 7.52 -3.18
C GLN A 109 -1.76 8.98 -2.73
N LYS A 110 -2.23 9.22 -1.51
CA LYS A 110 -2.41 10.57 -0.97
C LYS A 110 -2.21 10.55 0.53
N ILE A 111 -1.22 11.30 1.02
CA ILE A 111 -1.08 11.53 2.46
C ILE A 111 -2.29 12.33 2.94
N ASN A 112 -3.07 11.75 3.83
CA ASN A 112 -4.19 12.43 4.44
C ASN A 112 -3.67 13.43 5.49
N ARG A 113 -4.10 14.69 5.39
CA ARG A 113 -3.66 15.81 6.24
C ARG A 113 -4.71 16.22 7.28
N HIS A 114 -5.78 15.44 7.43
CA HIS A 114 -6.76 15.69 8.49
C HIS A 114 -6.09 15.45 9.85
N GLY A 115 -6.27 16.40 10.77
CA GLY A 115 -5.59 16.40 12.08
C GLY A 115 -4.15 16.91 12.07
N GLU A 116 -3.60 17.35 10.93
CA GLU A 116 -2.25 17.90 10.86
C GLU A 116 -2.08 19.08 11.84
N GLY A 117 -1.03 19.03 12.65
CA GLY A 117 -0.78 19.97 13.75
C GLY A 117 -1.20 19.49 15.14
N SER A 118 -1.88 18.34 15.24
CA SER A 118 -2.14 17.65 16.52
C SER A 118 -0.94 16.80 16.95
N ASP A 119 -0.71 16.65 18.26
CA ASP A 119 0.38 15.82 18.82
C ASP A 119 0.23 14.32 18.52
N ILE A 120 -0.97 13.88 18.15
CA ILE A 120 -1.30 12.48 17.81
C ILE A 120 -1.42 12.25 16.30
N TYR A 121 -1.14 13.27 15.48
CA TYR A 121 -1.22 13.15 14.03
C TYR A 121 -0.06 12.29 13.50
N ILE A 122 -0.40 11.26 12.73
CA ILE A 122 0.56 10.42 12.01
C ILE A 122 0.22 10.47 10.52
N PRO A 123 1.13 10.96 9.64
CA PRO A 123 0.87 10.97 8.21
C PRO A 123 0.87 9.55 7.65
N VAL A 124 -0.21 9.18 6.97
CA VAL A 124 -0.37 7.84 6.37
C VAL A 124 -0.95 7.95 4.96
N TYR A 125 -0.58 7.00 4.10
CA TYR A 125 -1.28 6.74 2.84
C TYR A 125 -1.20 5.25 2.47
N GLU A 126 -2.11 4.79 1.63
CA GLU A 126 -2.03 3.46 1.03
C GLU A 126 -1.39 3.56 -0.36
N HIS A 127 -0.21 2.98 -0.52
CA HIS A 127 0.50 2.93 -1.79
C HIS A 127 0.03 1.74 -2.61
N GLY A 128 -0.05 1.93 -3.94
CA GLY A 128 -0.37 0.90 -4.90
C GLY A 128 -1.64 1.22 -5.68
N TYR A 129 -1.56 1.10 -6.99
CA TYR A 129 -2.71 1.25 -7.90
C TYR A 129 -2.80 0.11 -8.92
N GLY A 130 -1.93 -0.91 -8.81
CA GLY A 130 -1.95 -2.08 -9.67
C GLY A 130 -3.20 -2.96 -9.55
N ILE A 131 -3.46 -3.73 -10.60
CA ILE A 131 -4.67 -4.56 -10.74
C ILE A 131 -4.75 -5.64 -9.65
N TYR A 132 -3.61 -6.22 -9.26
CA TYR A 132 -3.52 -7.30 -8.27
C TYR A 132 -3.43 -6.81 -6.81
N LYS A 133 -3.57 -5.50 -6.54
CA LYS A 133 -3.60 -4.96 -5.16
C LYS A 133 -2.34 -5.29 -4.33
N ASN A 134 -1.16 -5.12 -4.93
CA ASN A 134 0.14 -5.14 -4.26
C ASN A 134 0.36 -3.91 -3.37
N HIS A 135 -0.54 -3.69 -2.42
CA HIS A 135 -0.62 -2.45 -1.68
C HIS A 135 0.25 -2.45 -0.43
N HIS A 136 0.62 -1.24 -0.01
CA HIS A 136 1.40 -1.00 1.19
C HIS A 136 0.76 0.11 2.02
N VAL A 137 0.71 -0.05 3.34
CA VAL A 137 0.36 1.05 4.25
C VAL A 137 1.66 1.74 4.67
N MET A 138 1.73 3.04 4.38
CA MET A 138 2.91 3.87 4.57
C MET A 138 2.72 4.74 5.81
N ILE A 139 3.22 4.30 6.96
CA ILE A 139 3.00 4.97 8.25
C ILE A 139 4.16 5.92 8.57
N GLY A 140 3.85 7.16 8.97
CA GLY A 140 4.85 8.20 9.16
C GLY A 140 5.42 8.69 7.83
N ALA A 141 4.59 8.78 6.79
CA ALA A 141 5.01 9.11 5.43
C ALA A 141 5.42 10.58 5.25
N ASP A 142 6.56 10.83 4.60
CA ASP A 142 7.03 12.19 4.28
C ASP A 142 6.52 12.68 2.91
N LYS A 143 6.45 11.78 1.92
CA LYS A 143 5.99 12.03 0.56
C LYS A 143 5.28 10.82 -0.05
N VAL A 144 4.51 11.08 -1.11
CA VAL A 144 3.92 10.03 -1.94
C VAL A 144 4.89 9.63 -3.04
N ILE A 145 5.16 8.33 -3.15
CA ILE A 145 5.81 7.73 -4.32
C ILE A 145 4.77 7.41 -5.38
N TRP A 146 5.01 7.88 -6.61
CA TRP A 146 4.11 7.68 -7.75
C TRP A 146 4.46 6.48 -8.63
N THR A 147 5.67 5.96 -8.51
CA THR A 147 6.13 4.73 -9.16
C THR A 147 5.36 3.54 -8.59
N ASP A 148 4.89 2.62 -9.43
CA ASP A 148 4.28 1.33 -9.07
C ASP A 148 4.13 0.50 -10.36
N TYR A 149 4.04 -0.81 -10.21
CA TYR A 149 3.89 -1.76 -11.32
C TYR A 149 2.41 -2.11 -11.53
N PRO A 150 1.74 -1.54 -12.54
CA PRO A 150 0.28 -1.56 -12.62
C PRO A 150 -0.32 -2.92 -13.03
N VAL A 151 0.46 -3.78 -13.70
CA VAL A 151 -0.06 -5.02 -14.30
C VAL A 151 0.43 -6.25 -13.56
N PHE A 152 1.67 -6.69 -13.76
CA PHE A 152 2.21 -7.90 -13.13
C PHE A 152 3.38 -7.54 -12.22
N GLN A 153 3.55 -8.21 -11.09
CA GLN A 153 4.70 -8.03 -10.21
C GLN A 153 5.39 -9.37 -9.95
N THR A 154 6.68 -9.45 -10.30
CA THR A 154 7.55 -10.53 -9.84
C THR A 154 7.99 -10.23 -8.41
N MET A 155 8.63 -11.18 -7.74
CA MET A 155 9.24 -10.95 -6.43
C MET A 155 10.27 -9.80 -6.46
N HIS A 156 10.98 -9.59 -7.57
CA HIS A 156 11.91 -8.46 -7.71
C HIS A 156 11.20 -7.11 -7.83
N HIS A 157 10.08 -7.05 -8.57
CA HIS A 157 9.24 -5.84 -8.62
C HIS A 157 8.70 -5.48 -7.24
N LYS A 158 8.19 -6.49 -6.52
CA LYS A 158 7.71 -6.33 -5.14
C LYS A 158 8.81 -5.82 -4.21
N GLN A 159 10.00 -6.43 -4.25
CA GLN A 159 11.15 -5.98 -3.45
C GLN A 159 11.58 -4.56 -3.83
N HIS A 160 11.54 -4.22 -5.12
CA HIS A 160 11.86 -2.88 -5.59
C HIS A 160 10.90 -1.84 -5.00
N MET A 161 9.60 -2.12 -5.00
CA MET A 161 8.61 -1.23 -4.40
C MET A 161 8.89 -1.04 -2.91
N VAL A 162 9.09 -2.12 -2.14
CA VAL A 162 9.42 -2.01 -0.71
C VAL A 162 10.68 -1.15 -0.50
N ASN A 163 11.72 -1.31 -1.32
CA ASN A 163 12.96 -0.55 -1.20
C ASN A 163 12.83 0.94 -1.58
N ILE A 164 11.98 1.29 -2.55
CA ILE A 164 11.70 2.70 -2.89
C ILE A 164 10.83 3.36 -1.81
N LEU A 165 9.90 2.60 -1.24
CA LEU A 165 8.92 3.07 -0.27
C LEU A 165 9.51 3.23 1.13
N ARG A 166 10.37 2.30 1.57
CA ARG A 166 10.97 2.30 2.91
C ARG A 166 11.62 3.62 3.33
N PRO A 167 12.41 4.33 2.50
CA PRO A 167 13.04 5.59 2.90
C PRO A 167 12.07 6.78 2.96
N THR A 168 10.79 6.60 2.63
CA THR A 168 9.78 7.68 2.59
C THR A 168 8.73 7.55 3.69
N CYS A 169 8.97 6.69 4.67
CA CYS A 169 8.11 6.53 5.83
C CYS A 169 8.86 5.91 7.01
N GLU A 170 8.26 5.97 8.19
CA GLU A 170 8.81 5.33 9.38
C GLU A 170 8.56 3.82 9.39
N LEU A 171 7.40 3.37 8.92
CA LEU A 171 7.04 1.95 8.83
C LEU A 171 6.35 1.63 7.50
N VAL A 172 6.73 0.50 6.89
CA VAL A 172 6.09 -0.06 5.70
C VAL A 172 5.35 -1.33 6.08
N PHE A 173 4.04 -1.35 5.88
CA PHE A 173 3.23 -2.54 6.08
C PHE A 173 2.72 -3.07 4.74
N ILE A 174 2.74 -4.38 4.57
CA ILE A 174 2.08 -5.03 3.43
C ILE A 174 0.58 -5.07 3.71
N ALA A 175 -0.21 -4.43 2.85
CA ALA A 175 -1.66 -4.31 3.02
C ALA A 175 -2.38 -5.55 2.47
N HIS A 176 -3.43 -5.98 3.17
CA HIS A 176 -4.40 -7.03 2.84
C HIS A 176 -3.89 -8.09 1.83
N PRO A 177 -2.87 -8.89 2.16
CA PRO A 177 -2.10 -9.61 1.15
C PRO A 177 -2.88 -10.65 0.33
N LYS A 178 -3.99 -11.17 0.89
CA LYS A 178 -4.93 -12.06 0.20
C LYS A 178 -5.89 -11.36 -0.78
N LEU A 179 -5.89 -10.02 -0.85
CA LEU A 179 -6.76 -9.30 -1.77
C LEU A 179 -6.24 -9.45 -3.20
N ARG A 180 -7.13 -9.89 -4.10
CA ARG A 180 -6.91 -9.98 -5.56
C ARG A 180 -5.58 -10.60 -5.99
N LEU A 181 -5.10 -11.63 -5.29
CA LEU A 181 -3.84 -12.33 -5.59
C LEU A 181 -2.61 -11.41 -5.53
N GLY A 182 -2.64 -10.34 -4.73
CA GLY A 182 -1.52 -9.41 -4.62
C GLY A 182 -0.26 -10.10 -4.13
N TRP A 183 -0.35 -10.78 -3.00
CA TRP A 183 0.81 -11.37 -2.34
C TRP A 183 0.63 -12.88 -2.16
N ALA A 184 1.66 -13.64 -2.52
CA ALA A 184 1.81 -15.03 -2.12
C ALA A 184 2.41 -15.08 -0.71
N SER A 185 2.12 -16.13 0.05
CA SER A 185 2.79 -16.37 1.33
C SER A 185 4.30 -16.53 1.16
N GLU A 186 4.74 -17.21 0.09
CA GLU A 186 6.14 -17.37 -0.31
C GLU A 186 6.87 -16.03 -0.46
N ASP A 187 6.19 -14.96 -0.91
CA ASP A 187 6.81 -13.64 -1.00
C ASP A 187 7.31 -13.19 0.40
N MET A 188 6.56 -13.50 1.46
CA MET A 188 6.92 -13.15 2.84
C MET A 188 8.16 -13.88 3.33
N THR A 189 8.44 -15.08 2.79
CA THR A 189 9.65 -15.85 3.06
C THR A 189 10.90 -15.14 2.55
N TRP A 190 10.82 -14.43 1.42
CA TRP A 190 12.00 -13.87 0.73
C TRP A 190 12.14 -12.35 0.84
N LEU A 191 11.04 -11.60 0.80
CA LEU A 191 11.08 -10.14 0.79
C LEU A 191 11.65 -9.55 2.09
N THR A 192 12.34 -8.44 1.98
CA THR A 192 13.00 -7.76 3.12
C THR A 192 12.59 -6.30 3.19
N ASN A 193 12.91 -5.65 4.30
CA ASN A 193 12.71 -4.21 4.54
C ASN A 193 11.26 -3.75 4.68
N TYR A 194 10.33 -4.64 5.02
CA TYR A 194 8.99 -4.29 5.51
C TYR A 194 8.89 -4.54 7.02
N ASP A 195 8.04 -3.80 7.71
CA ASP A 195 7.95 -3.78 9.18
C ASP A 195 6.77 -4.60 9.71
N GLY A 196 5.78 -4.88 8.86
CA GLY A 196 4.62 -5.66 9.24
C GLY A 196 3.67 -6.01 8.09
N ILE A 197 2.62 -6.73 8.44
CA ILE A 197 1.61 -7.25 7.51
C ILE A 197 0.23 -6.96 8.12
N GLU A 198 -0.70 -6.53 7.28
CA GLU A 198 -2.12 -6.52 7.62
C GLU A 198 -2.63 -7.97 7.61
N VAL A 199 -2.77 -8.56 8.81
CA VAL A 199 -3.11 -9.99 8.96
C VAL A 199 -4.61 -10.19 9.10
N LEU A 200 -5.27 -9.27 9.79
CA LEU A 200 -6.68 -9.36 10.12
C LEU A 200 -7.40 -8.19 9.48
N ASN A 201 -8.37 -8.46 8.62
CA ASN A 201 -9.34 -7.43 8.26
C ASN A 201 -10.75 -8.00 8.18
N GLY A 202 -11.76 -7.13 8.13
CA GLY A 202 -13.17 -7.52 8.07
C GLY A 202 -13.55 -8.50 6.93
N TYR A 203 -12.70 -8.71 5.93
CA TYR A 203 -12.96 -9.55 4.76
C TYR A 203 -12.01 -10.75 4.57
N ARG A 204 -10.81 -10.70 5.18
CA ARG A 204 -9.68 -11.60 4.90
C ARG A 204 -8.83 -11.82 6.14
N VAL A 205 -8.27 -13.01 6.22
CA VAL A 205 -7.32 -13.42 7.27
C VAL A 205 -6.07 -14.01 6.62
N SER A 206 -4.94 -13.32 6.82
CA SER A 206 -3.66 -13.58 6.15
C SER A 206 -2.62 -14.22 7.09
N ILE A 207 -3.08 -15.11 7.97
CA ILE A 207 -2.21 -15.80 8.94
C ILE A 207 -1.07 -16.55 8.24
N GLU A 208 -1.34 -17.21 7.11
CA GLU A 208 -0.32 -17.93 6.33
C GLU A 208 0.81 -17.02 5.83
N HIS A 209 0.51 -15.77 5.49
CA HIS A 209 1.52 -14.78 5.09
C HIS A 209 2.39 -14.38 6.28
N TRP A 210 1.77 -14.15 7.44
CA TRP A 210 2.50 -13.81 8.66
C TRP A 210 3.36 -14.98 9.15
N ASP A 211 2.81 -16.19 9.15
CA ASP A 211 3.52 -17.42 9.52
C ASP A 211 4.74 -17.67 8.61
N ALA A 212 4.61 -17.45 7.29
CA ALA A 212 5.73 -17.54 6.36
C ALA A 212 6.86 -16.54 6.68
N ALA A 213 6.51 -15.30 7.05
CA ALA A 213 7.51 -14.31 7.49
C ALA A 213 8.22 -14.72 8.78
N LEU A 214 7.46 -15.14 9.80
CA LEU A 214 7.99 -15.55 11.10
C LEU A 214 8.85 -16.81 10.98
N SER A 215 8.39 -17.80 10.20
CA SER A 215 9.13 -19.03 9.90
C SER A 215 10.43 -18.77 9.16
N ALA A 216 10.50 -17.69 8.37
CA ALA A 216 11.72 -17.19 7.75
C ALA A 216 12.61 -16.34 8.68
N GLY A 217 12.29 -16.27 9.97
CA GLY A 217 13.06 -15.55 10.99
C GLY A 217 12.85 -14.03 11.00
N LYS A 218 11.79 -13.54 10.37
CA LYS A 218 11.54 -12.09 10.25
C LYS A 218 10.75 -11.58 11.43
N ASN A 219 11.20 -10.47 12.02
CA ASN A 219 10.46 -9.77 13.06
C ASN A 219 9.45 -8.81 12.41
N VAL A 220 8.25 -9.30 12.14
CA VAL A 220 7.18 -8.55 11.46
C VAL A 220 5.95 -8.41 12.36
N ARG A 221 5.43 -7.19 12.44
CA ARG A 221 4.27 -6.84 13.26
C ARG A 221 2.96 -7.12 12.54
N ILE A 222 1.88 -7.23 13.32
CA ILE A 222 0.52 -7.33 12.80
C ILE A 222 -0.11 -5.93 12.74
N LEU A 223 -0.75 -5.63 11.62
CA LEU A 223 -1.81 -4.62 11.53
C LEU A 223 -3.17 -5.32 11.40
N ALA A 224 -4.20 -4.74 12.01
CA ALA A 224 -5.58 -5.19 11.90
C ALA A 224 -6.50 -4.03 11.49
N ASP A 225 -7.42 -4.30 10.56
CA ASP A 225 -8.47 -3.40 10.06
C ASP A 225 -9.88 -3.89 10.47
#